data_AF-A0A1I2MUD2-F1
#
_entry.id   AF-A0A1I2MUD2-F1
#
_cell.length_a   1.000
_cell.length_b   1.000
_cell.length_c   1.000
_cell.angle_alpha   90.00
_cell.angle_beta   90.00
_cell.angle_gamma   90.00
#
_symmetry.space_group_name_H-M   'P 1'
#
loop_
_entity.id
_entity.type
_entity.pdbx_description
1 polymer ?
#
loop_
_entity_poly.entity_id
_entity_poly.type
_entity_poly.pdbx_seq_one_letter_code
_entity_poly.pdbx_strand_id
1 'polypeptide(L)' 'MEMDKVIERINFLYKKSQEEGLTPEEKEEQQKLRRRYIDSVKRNFRAQLEMVEKKKN' A
#
# COMPACT_ATOMS: atom_id res chain seq x y z
N MET A 1 9.87 -7.91 -4.01
CA MET A 1 9.20 -9.12 -4.52
C MET A 1 7.77 -9.27 -4.00
N GLU A 2 7.49 -9.26 -2.68
CA GLU A 2 6.10 -9.41 -2.18
C GLU A 2 5.30 -8.10 -2.19
N MET A 3 5.92 -6.96 -1.88
CA MET A 3 5.22 -5.66 -1.92
C MET A 3 4.99 -5.16 -3.35
N ASP A 4 5.93 -5.44 -4.26
CA ASP A 4 5.79 -5.04 -5.68
C ASP A 4 4.56 -5.70 -6.32
N LYS A 5 4.31 -6.99 -6.03
CA LYS A 5 3.09 -7.69 -6.46
C LYS A 5 1.82 -7.05 -5.89
N VAL A 6 1.85 -6.58 -4.63
CA VAL A 6 0.72 -5.87 -4.02
C VAL A 6 0.46 -4.55 -4.76
N ILE A 7 1.51 -3.81 -5.09
CA ILE A 7 1.40 -2.55 -5.85
C ILE A 7 0.88 -2.80 -7.27
N GLU A 8 1.43 -3.80 -7.97
CA GLU A 8 0.97 -4.21 -9.30
C GLU A 8 -0.51 -4.59 -9.29
N ARG A 9 -0.95 -5.36 -8.28
CA ARG A 9 -2.35 -5.76 -8.15
C ARG A 9 -3.26 -4.57 -7.84
N ILE A 10 -2.83 -3.64 -6.98
CA ILE A 10 -3.57 -2.40 -6.72
C ILE A 10 -3.72 -1.59 -8.01
N ASN A 11 -2.67 -1.47 -8.81
CA ASN A 11 -2.69 -0.73 -10.08
C ASN A 11 -3.58 -1.41 -11.11
N PHE A 12 -3.54 -2.74 -11.21
CA PHE A 12 -4.42 -3.52 -12.06
C PHE A 12 -5.91 -3.27 -11.69
N LEU A 13 -6.27 -3.43 -10.41
CA LEU A 13 -7.63 -3.20 -9.93
C LEU A 13 -8.05 -1.74 -10.12
N TYR A 14 -7.13 -0.79 -9.96
CA TYR A 14 -7.39 0.61 -10.25
C TYR A 14 -7.73 0.83 -11.72
N LYS A 15 -6.91 0.31 -12.65
CA LYS A 15 -7.17 0.43 -14.09
C LYS A 15 -8.51 -0.21 -14.46
N LYS A 16 -8.78 -1.43 -13.98
CA LYS A 16 -10.07 -2.11 -14.19
C LYS A 16 -11.24 -1.28 -13.67
N SER A 17 -11.10 -0.66 -12.48
CA SER A 17 -12.14 0.21 -11.91
C SER A 17 -12.50 1.43 -12.77
N GLN A 18 -11.55 1.93 -13.56
CA GLN A 18 -11.75 3.09 -14.45
C GLN A 18 -12.39 2.70 -15.79
N GLU A 19 -12.06 1.51 -16.30
CA GLU A 19 -12.50 1.04 -17.63
C GLU A 19 -13.85 0.32 -17.55
N GLU A 20 -13.97 -0.65 -16.64
CA GLU A 20 -15.11 -1.59 -16.60
C GLU A 20 -15.83 -1.60 -15.24
N GLY A 21 -15.22 -1.00 -14.22
CA GLY A 21 -15.66 -1.10 -12.83
C GLY A 21 -15.12 -2.34 -12.13
N LEU A 22 -15.40 -2.45 -10.82
CA LEU A 22 -14.97 -3.58 -10.00
C LEU A 22 -16.19 -4.33 -9.45
N THR A 23 -16.08 -5.65 -9.37
CA THR A 23 -17.04 -6.46 -8.62
C THR A 23 -16.93 -6.16 -7.12
N PRO A 24 -17.94 -6.52 -6.30
CA PRO A 24 -17.85 -6.37 -4.85
C PRO A 24 -16.60 -7.04 -4.25
N GLU A 25 -16.26 -8.24 -4.71
CA GLU A 25 -15.10 -9.01 -4.25
C GLU A 25 -13.79 -8.29 -4.59
N GLU A 26 -13.70 -7.73 -5.79
CA GLU A 26 -12.53 -6.98 -6.24
C GLU A 26 -12.37 -5.65 -5.49
N LYS A 27 -13.48 -5.00 -5.13
CA LYS A 27 -13.45 -3.81 -4.26
C LYS A 27 -12.92 -4.16 -2.88
N GLU A 28 -13.38 -5.25 -2.29
CA GLU A 28 -12.84 -5.74 -1.02
C GLU A 28 -11.37 -6.10 -1.12
N GLU A 29 -10.96 -6.78 -2.18
CA GLU A 29 -9.55 -7.12 -2.45
C GLU A 29 -8.71 -5.84 -2.53
N GLN A 30 -9.15 -4.85 -3.31
CA GLN A 30 -8.46 -3.58 -3.47
C GLN A 30 -8.32 -2.85 -2.12
N GLN A 31 -9.35 -2.82 -1.29
CA GLN A 31 -9.30 -2.21 0.04
C GLN A 31 -8.30 -2.92 0.95
N LYS A 32 -8.34 -4.27 1.01
CA LYS A 32 -7.41 -5.08 1.81
C LYS A 32 -5.96 -4.83 1.39
N LEU A 33 -5.69 -4.81 0.08
CA LEU A 33 -4.37 -4.56 -0.46
C LEU A 33 -3.87 -3.13 -0.16
N ARG A 34 -4.72 -2.12 -0.36
CA ARG A 34 -4.39 -0.72 -0.04
C ARG A 34 -4.07 -0.54 1.44
N ARG A 35 -4.84 -1.20 2.33
CA ARG A 35 -4.57 -1.14 3.76
C ARG A 35 -3.20 -1.75 4.10
N ARG A 36 -2.90 -2.93 3.55
CA ARG A 36 -1.60 -3.60 3.73
C ARG A 36 -0.44 -2.72 3.26
N TYR A 37 -0.58 -2.06 2.11
CA TYR A 37 0.44 -1.13 1.61
C TYR A 37 0.66 0.04 2.58
N ILE A 38 -0.41 0.72 2.98
CA ILE A 38 -0.34 1.87 3.91
C ILE A 38 0.31 1.47 5.23
N ASP A 39 -0.06 0.32 5.79
CA ASP A 39 0.50 -0.14 7.07
C ASP A 39 2.00 -0.45 6.94
N SER A 40 2.43 -1.02 5.82
CA SER A 40 3.86 -1.23 5.53
C SER A 40 4.61 0.10 5.40
N VAL A 41 4.04 1.08 4.68
CA VAL A 41 4.65 2.41 4.51
C VAL A 41 4.76 3.12 5.86
N LYS A 42 3.70 3.10 6.68
CA LYS A 42 3.72 3.68 8.04
C LYS A 42 4.79 3.04 8.92
N ARG A 43 4.93 1.71 8.86
CA ARG A 43 5.96 0.99 9.63
C ARG A 43 7.36 1.41 9.22
N ASN A 44 7.63 1.46 7.92
CA ASN A 44 8.93 1.88 7.39
C ASN A 44 9.24 3.34 7.77
N PHE A 45 8.24 4.22 7.71
CA PHE A 45 8.41 5.62 8.07
C PHE A 45 8.68 5.81 9.57
N ARG A 46 7.99 5.09 10.45
CA ARG A 46 8.28 5.11 11.90
C ARG A 46 9.71 4.67 12.20
N ALA A 47 10.16 3.57 11.58
CA ALA A 47 11.53 3.09 11.75
C ALA A 47 12.56 4.13 11.29
N GLN A 48 12.29 4.86 10.21
CA GLN A 48 13.16 5.97 9.76
C GLN A 48 13.17 7.12 10.76
N LEU A 49 12.03 7.49 11.36
CA LEU A 49 11.96 8.54 12.37
C LEU A 49 12.69 8.16 13.66
N GLU A 50 12.59 6.91 14.11
CA GLU A 50 13.34 6.40 15.27
C GLU A 50 14.85 6.45 15.03
N MET A 51 15.31 6.17 13.80
CA MET A 51 16.72 6.34 13.43
C MET A 51 17.19 7.81 13.40
N VAL A 52 16.27 8.78 13.33
CA VAL A 52 16.59 10.22 13.29
C VAL A 52 16.77 10.81 14.71
N GLU A 53 16.68 10.02 15.79
CA GLU A 53 16.90 10.54 17.14
C GLU A 53 18.34 11.01 17.40
N LYS A 54 18.44 12.36 17.42
CA LYS A 54 19.42 13.24 18.08
C LYS A 54 20.84 13.25 17.51
N LYS A 55 21.05 14.13 16.51
CA LYS A 55 22.22 15.03 16.60
C LYS A 55 22.03 15.91 17.84
N LYS A 56 22.57 15.46 18.98
CA LYS A 56 22.80 16.34 20.14
C LYS A 56 23.87 17.35 19.70
N ASN A 57 23.46 18.60 19.54
CA ASN A 57 24.37 19.74 19.63
C ASN A 57 24.58 20.09 21.10
#